data_AF-A0A4R5H1M9-F1
#
_entry.id   AF-A0A4R5H1M9-F1
#
_cell.length_a   1.000
_cell.length_b   1.000
_cell.length_c   1.000
_cell.angle_alpha   90.00
_cell.angle_beta   90.00
_cell.angle_gamma   90.00
#
_symmetry.space_group_name_H-M   'P 1'
#
loop_
_entity.id
_entity.type
_entity.pdbx_description
1 polymer ?
#
loop_
_entity_poly.entity_id
_entity_poly.type
_entity_poly.pdbx_seq_one_letter_code
_entity_poly.pdbx_strand_id
1 'polypeptide(L)'
;MSAQVQTVKTRVSTINNKPVVQFYNADTGAWETDVTLTFTQEGKAKFSLEEDSSYIFFGALQCTSTGATPDTGWDFKVTQSGNMIKFNNSCQNKQNIDIKLTLIPRGEIELKDAIISADPKIRNQPD
;
A
#
# COMPACT_ATOMS: atom_id res chain seq x y z
N MET A 1 -2.95 -1.39 25.12
CA MET A 1 -2.16 -0.57 24.19
C MET A 1 -3.05 -0.24 22.99
N SER A 2 -2.96 0.96 22.43
CA SER A 2 -3.80 1.36 21.29
C SER A 2 -3.14 0.97 19.96
N ALA A 3 -3.88 0.37 19.03
CA ALA A 3 -3.36 -0.01 17.72
C ALA A 3 -2.65 1.15 16.99
N GLN A 4 -1.48 0.87 16.40
CA GLN A 4 -0.67 1.84 15.65
C GLN A 4 -1.36 2.16 14.31
N VAL A 5 -1.39 3.43 13.89
CA VAL A 5 -1.91 3.81 12.58
C VAL A 5 -0.83 4.55 11.81
N GLN A 6 -0.43 4.00 10.66
CA GLN A 6 0.50 4.65 9.74
C GLN A 6 -0.24 5.03 8.46
N THR A 7 -0.14 6.30 8.07
CA THR A 7 -0.79 6.83 6.87
C THR A 7 0.26 7.33 5.90
N VAL A 8 0.19 6.88 4.65
CA VAL A 8 1.13 7.19 3.58
C VAL A 8 0.39 7.92 2.47
N LYS A 9 0.79 9.17 2.20
CA LYS A 9 0.29 9.87 1.00
C LYS A 9 0.88 9.19 -0.22
N THR A 10 0.03 8.95 -1.21
CA THR A 10 0.36 8.18 -2.41
C THR A 10 -0.05 9.01 -3.62
N ARG A 11 0.74 8.98 -4.68
CA ARG A 11 0.38 9.60 -5.96
C ARG A 11 0.77 8.70 -7.13
N VAL A 12 0.25 9.00 -8.30
CA VAL A 12 0.71 8.40 -9.55
C VAL A 12 1.41 9.48 -10.37
N SER A 13 2.67 9.26 -10.69
CA SER A 13 3.47 10.13 -11.56
C SER A 13 3.82 9.41 -12.87
N THR A 14 4.27 10.13 -13.88
CA THR A 14 4.76 9.53 -15.13
C THR A 14 6.29 9.56 -15.14
N ILE A 15 6.91 8.39 -15.20
CA ILE A 15 8.36 8.22 -15.31
C ILE A 15 8.65 7.40 -16.56
N ASN A 16 9.45 7.92 -17.48
CA ASN A 16 9.77 7.25 -18.75
C ASN A 16 8.52 6.82 -19.55
N ASN A 17 7.52 7.72 -19.65
CA ASN A 17 6.22 7.48 -20.29
C ASN A 17 5.40 6.33 -19.70
N LYS A 18 5.70 5.92 -18.46
CA LYS A 18 4.94 4.90 -17.75
C LYS A 18 4.42 5.48 -16.44
N PRO A 19 3.17 5.18 -16.07
CA PRO A 19 2.67 5.56 -14.76
C PRO A 19 3.40 4.76 -13.67
N VAL A 20 3.81 5.45 -12.61
CA VAL A 20 4.53 4.89 -11.46
C VAL A 20 3.89 5.44 -10.20
N VAL A 21 3.60 4.55 -9.25
CA VAL A 21 3.11 4.94 -7.93
C VAL A 21 4.28 5.43 -7.09
N GLN A 22 4.08 6.54 -6.39
CA GLN A 22 5.04 7.09 -5.45
C GLN A 22 4.40 7.31 -4.08
N PHE A 23 5.22 7.20 -3.04
CA PHE A 23 4.87 7.37 -1.65
C PHE A 23 5.59 8.59 -1.09
N TYR A 24 4.87 9.41 -0.33
CA TYR A 24 5.47 10.54 0.34
C TYR A 24 6.18 10.06 1.61
N ASN A 25 7.49 10.25 1.66
CA ASN A 25 8.30 10.05 2.85
C ASN A 25 8.32 11.35 3.66
N ALA A 26 7.67 11.33 4.83
CA ALA A 26 7.56 12.51 5.67
C ALA A 26 8.89 12.93 6.32
N ASP A 27 9.83 11.99 6.48
CA ASP A 27 11.12 12.25 7.11
C ASP A 27 12.07 12.98 6.16
N THR A 28 12.02 12.61 4.87
CA THR A 28 12.87 13.21 3.82
C THR A 28 12.17 14.33 3.05
N GLY A 29 10.84 14.41 3.12
CA GLY A 29 10.02 15.31 2.31
C GLY A 29 9.98 14.94 0.82
N ALA A 30 10.42 13.72 0.47
CA ALA A 30 10.54 13.26 -0.91
C ALA A 30 9.42 12.30 -1.31
N TRP A 31 9.25 12.15 -2.62
CA TRP A 31 8.40 11.13 -3.23
C TRP A 31 9.26 9.95 -3.68
N GLU A 32 9.02 8.79 -3.10
CA GLU A 32 9.82 7.57 -3.29
C GLU A 32 8.97 6.50 -3.98
N THR A 33 9.60 5.59 -4.73
CA THR A 33 8.88 4.49 -5.42
C THR A 33 8.64 3.29 -4.51
N ASP A 34 9.29 3.29 -3.35
CA ASP A 34 9.17 2.31 -2.29
C ASP A 34 8.88 3.00 -0.96
N VAL A 35 8.30 2.25 -0.03
CA VAL A 35 8.07 2.71 1.34
C VAL A 35 8.18 1.52 2.27
N THR A 36 8.83 1.71 3.42
CA THR A 36 8.92 0.69 4.46
C THR A 36 8.08 1.11 5.66
N LEU A 37 7.08 0.29 6.02
CA LEU A 37 6.27 0.49 7.23
C LEU A 37 6.69 -0.49 8.32
N THR A 38 6.97 0.01 9.52
CA THR A 38 7.41 -0.84 10.65
C THR A 38 6.38 -0.85 11.76
N PHE A 39 5.83 -2.02 12.08
CA PHE A 39 4.86 -2.21 13.16
C PHE A 39 5.49 -2.98 14.32
N THR A 40 5.43 -2.44 15.55
CA THR A 40 5.88 -3.13 16.78
C THR A 40 4.74 -3.70 17.61
N GLN A 41 3.51 -3.35 17.27
CA GLN A 41 2.28 -3.83 17.86
C GLN A 41 1.17 -3.85 16.80
N GLU A 42 -0.02 -4.36 17.14
CA GLU A 42 -1.16 -4.36 16.23
C GLU A 42 -1.42 -2.96 15.63
N GLY A 43 -1.83 -2.91 14.37
CA GLY A 43 -1.94 -1.64 13.68
C GLY A 43 -2.63 -1.66 12.32
N LYS A 44 -2.68 -0.49 11.69
CA LYS A 44 -3.26 -0.28 10.37
C LYS A 44 -2.33 0.55 9.51
N ALA A 45 -2.03 0.06 8.31
CA ALA A 45 -1.45 0.88 7.25
C ALA A 45 -2.58 1.46 6.38
N LYS A 46 -2.48 2.74 6.04
CA LYS A 46 -3.43 3.44 5.17
C LYS A 46 -2.64 4.11 4.05
N PHE A 47 -3.01 3.85 2.82
CA PHE A 47 -2.49 4.57 1.66
C PHE A 47 -3.61 5.42 1.09
N SER A 48 -3.34 6.72 0.91
CA SER A 48 -4.32 7.68 0.40
C SER A 48 -3.80 8.35 -0.86
N LEU A 49 -4.56 8.27 -1.94
CA LEU A 49 -4.27 9.00 -3.18
C LEU A 49 -4.48 10.51 -2.99
N GLU A 50 -3.75 11.30 -3.76
CA GLU A 50 -4.04 12.74 -3.94
C GLU A 50 -5.48 12.94 -4.46
N GLU A 51 -6.11 14.04 -4.05
CA GLU A 51 -7.55 14.27 -4.25
C GLU A 51 -7.96 14.31 -5.74
N ASP A 52 -7.06 14.76 -6.60
CA ASP A 52 -7.21 14.90 -8.05
C ASP A 52 -6.66 13.70 -8.84
N SER A 53 -6.34 12.60 -8.17
CA SER A 53 -5.83 11.38 -8.81
C SER A 53 -6.79 10.86 -9.88
N SER A 54 -6.24 10.71 -11.10
CA SER A 54 -6.87 10.03 -12.24
C SER A 54 -6.96 8.52 -12.06
N TYR A 55 -6.45 7.99 -10.96
CA TYR A 55 -6.42 6.56 -10.61
C TYR A 55 -7.18 6.29 -9.32
N ILE A 56 -7.58 5.04 -9.14
CA ILE A 56 -8.15 4.48 -7.92
C ILE A 56 -7.43 3.20 -7.52
N PHE A 57 -7.39 2.89 -6.23
CA PHE A 57 -6.99 1.58 -5.75
C PHE A 57 -8.02 0.54 -6.16
N PHE A 58 -7.54 -0.55 -6.76
CA PHE A 58 -8.34 -1.72 -7.13
C PHE A 58 -8.12 -2.89 -6.17
N GLY A 59 -6.88 -3.07 -5.71
CA GLY A 59 -6.55 -4.15 -4.79
C GLY A 59 -5.09 -4.16 -4.38
N ALA A 60 -4.69 -5.25 -3.75
CA ALA A 60 -3.32 -5.50 -3.38
C ALA A 60 -2.98 -6.99 -3.49
N LEU A 61 -1.77 -7.29 -3.96
CA LEU A 61 -1.25 -8.65 -4.03
C LEU A 61 -0.15 -8.79 -2.99
N GLN A 62 -0.21 -9.83 -2.19
CA GLN A 62 0.84 -10.12 -1.24
C GLN A 62 1.87 -11.05 -1.87
N CYS A 63 3.16 -10.71 -1.73
CA CYS A 63 4.27 -11.57 -2.07
C CYS A 63 5.01 -11.96 -0.79
N THR A 64 4.86 -13.21 -0.36
CA THR A 64 5.70 -13.79 0.70
C THR A 64 6.79 -14.65 0.06
N SER A 65 8.02 -14.54 0.56
CA SER A 65 9.16 -15.32 0.03
C SER A 65 9.02 -16.83 0.27
N THR A 66 8.19 -17.24 1.22
CA THR A 66 8.00 -18.65 1.61
C THR A 66 6.66 -19.24 1.17
N GLY A 67 5.77 -18.46 0.55
CA GLY A 67 4.41 -18.90 0.20
C GLY A 67 3.52 -19.23 1.40
N ALA A 68 4.04 -19.12 2.62
CA ALA A 68 3.28 -19.32 3.84
C ALA A 68 2.30 -18.16 4.04
N THR A 69 1.11 -18.47 4.54
CA THR A 69 0.18 -17.48 5.05
C THR A 69 0.91 -16.69 6.12
N PRO A 70 1.13 -15.37 5.96
CA PRO A 70 1.71 -14.57 7.02
C PRO A 70 0.81 -14.66 8.27
N ASP A 71 1.35 -14.47 9.47
CA ASP A 71 0.55 -14.39 10.72
C ASP A 71 -0.19 -13.06 10.85
N THR A 72 -0.80 -12.65 9.75
CA THR A 72 -1.46 -11.39 9.56
C THR A 72 -2.64 -11.64 8.64
N GLY A 73 -3.84 -11.63 9.21
CA GLY A 73 -5.07 -11.48 8.44
C GLY A 73 -5.15 -10.08 7.86
N TRP A 74 -4.29 -9.75 6.88
CA TRP A 74 -4.36 -8.48 6.17
C TRP A 74 -5.60 -8.46 5.28
N ASP A 75 -6.74 -8.19 5.88
CA ASP A 75 -7.91 -7.74 5.15
C ASP A 75 -7.59 -6.36 4.59
N PHE A 76 -7.56 -6.25 3.26
CA PHE A 76 -7.53 -4.94 2.63
C PHE A 76 -8.94 -4.42 2.39
N LYS A 77 -9.13 -3.12 2.64
CA LYS A 77 -10.39 -2.44 2.34
C LYS A 77 -10.12 -1.21 1.50
N VAL A 78 -10.63 -1.21 0.28
CA VAL A 78 -10.72 -0.01 -0.55
C VAL A 78 -11.92 0.81 -0.08
N THR A 79 -11.71 2.10 0.18
CA THR A 79 -12.70 3.05 0.70
C THR A 79 -12.60 4.39 -0.02
N GLN A 80 -13.52 5.32 0.28
CA GLN A 80 -13.53 6.67 -0.29
C GLN A 80 -13.51 6.67 -1.83
N SER A 81 -14.42 5.89 -2.43
CA SER A 81 -14.54 5.82 -3.90
C SER A 81 -13.23 5.44 -4.61
N GLY A 82 -12.44 4.58 -3.98
CA GLY A 82 -11.16 4.11 -4.52
C GLY A 82 -9.93 4.89 -4.08
N ASN A 83 -10.08 6.00 -3.34
CA ASN A 83 -8.94 6.86 -2.97
C ASN A 83 -8.11 6.35 -1.80
N MET A 84 -8.61 5.36 -1.06
CA MET A 84 -7.91 4.86 0.12
C MET A 84 -7.95 3.35 0.20
N ILE A 85 -6.78 2.72 0.30
CA ILE A 85 -6.64 1.31 0.65
C ILE A 85 -6.05 1.19 2.06
N LYS A 86 -6.65 0.31 2.86
CA LYS A 86 -6.27 0.07 4.25
C LYS A 86 -5.88 -1.37 4.44
N PHE A 87 -4.98 -1.61 5.37
CA PHE A 87 -4.38 -2.89 5.66
C PHE A 87 -4.33 -3.05 7.19
N ASN A 88 -4.87 -4.15 7.74
CA ASN A 88 -4.81 -4.44 9.18
C ASN A 88 -3.68 -5.43 9.51
N ASN A 89 -2.95 -5.15 10.58
CA ASN A 89 -1.81 -5.92 11.04
C ASN A 89 -2.04 -6.40 12.48
N SER A 90 -2.02 -7.71 12.70
CA SER A 90 -2.08 -8.33 14.04
C SER A 90 -0.74 -8.32 14.77
N CYS A 91 0.38 -8.08 14.05
CA CYS A 91 1.74 -7.96 14.58
C CYS A 91 2.14 -9.03 15.61
N GLN A 92 1.86 -10.30 15.32
CA GLN A 92 2.14 -11.41 16.26
C GLN A 92 3.57 -11.95 16.13
N ASN A 93 4.10 -12.00 14.90
CA ASN A 93 5.40 -12.59 14.60
C ASN A 93 6.24 -11.67 13.73
N LYS A 94 7.56 -11.73 13.94
CA LYS A 94 8.56 -11.02 13.11
C LYS A 94 8.49 -11.53 11.68
N GLN A 95 8.26 -10.63 10.73
CA GLN A 95 8.15 -10.98 9.32
C GLN A 95 8.34 -9.74 8.42
N ASN A 96 8.74 -10.00 7.18
CA ASN A 96 8.81 -9.00 6.12
C ASN A 96 7.85 -9.44 5.01
N ILE A 97 7.01 -8.51 4.55
CA ILE A 97 5.99 -8.76 3.55
C ILE A 97 6.13 -7.69 2.46
N ASP A 98 6.28 -8.13 1.22
CA ASP A 98 6.19 -7.25 0.07
C ASP A 98 4.74 -7.26 -0.41
N ILE A 99 4.14 -6.08 -0.56
CA ILE A 99 2.78 -5.93 -1.08
C ILE A 99 2.89 -5.21 -2.41
N LYS A 100 2.13 -5.66 -3.41
CA LYS A 100 1.91 -4.93 -4.65
C LYS A 100 0.57 -4.22 -4.60
N LEU A 101 0.55 -2.89 -4.55
CA LEU A 101 -0.69 -2.13 -4.69
C LEU A 101 -1.09 -2.10 -6.17
N THR A 102 -2.33 -2.45 -6.48
CA THR A 102 -2.86 -2.39 -7.83
C THR A 102 -3.80 -1.19 -7.95
N LEU A 103 -3.50 -0.30 -8.88
CA LEU A 103 -4.36 0.83 -9.23
C LEU A 103 -4.90 0.66 -10.65
N ILE A 104 -6.05 1.27 -10.93
CA ILE A 104 -6.64 1.36 -12.27
C ILE A 104 -7.10 2.80 -12.55
N PRO A 105 -7.21 3.24 -13.81
CA PRO A 105 -7.76 4.54 -14.16
C PRO A 105 -9.21 4.70 -13.67
N ARG A 106 -9.55 5.90 -13.23
CA ARG A 106 -10.91 6.24 -12.80
C ARG A 106 -11.85 6.27 -14.00
N GLY A 107 -13.00 5.61 -13.89
CA GLY A 107 -14.07 5.67 -14.90
C GLY A 107 -13.90 4.70 -16.08
N GLU A 108 -12.89 3.83 -16.07
CA GLU A 108 -12.79 2.78 -17.07
C GLU A 108 -13.69 1.58 -16.72
N ILE A 109 -14.49 1.16 -17.72
CA ILE A 109 -15.42 0.02 -17.63
C ILE A 109 -14.76 -1.25 -18.18
N GLU A 110 -13.85 -1.13 -19.14
CA GLU A 110 -13.03 -2.22 -19.66
C GLU A 110 -11.66 -2.15 -19.00
N LEU A 111 -11.24 -3.21 -18.30
CA LEU A 111 -9.89 -3.33 -17.73
C LEU A 111 -8.85 -3.45 -18.87
N LYS A 112 -8.44 -2.34 -19.47
CA LYS A 112 -7.35 -2.31 -20.46
C LYS A 112 -6.03 -2.07 -19.73
N ASP A 113 -5.28 -3.15 -19.48
CA ASP A 113 -3.83 -3.16 -19.21
C ASP A 113 -3.24 -2.08 -18.28
N ALA A 114 -4.00 -1.55 -17.32
CA ALA A 114 -3.56 -0.46 -16.47
C ALA A 114 -3.38 -0.88 -15.02
N ILE A 115 -2.87 -2.09 -14.78
CA ILE A 115 -2.37 -2.49 -13.46
C ILE A 115 -1.06 -1.75 -13.23
N ILE A 116 -1.13 -0.64 -12.51
CA ILE A 116 0.06 0.01 -11.98
C ILE A 116 0.35 -0.66 -10.65
N SER A 117 1.48 -1.36 -10.56
CA SER A 117 1.94 -1.95 -9.31
C SER A 117 2.87 -0.98 -8.58
N ALA A 118 2.60 -0.74 -7.30
CA ALA A 118 3.55 -0.16 -6.37
C ALA A 118 4.05 -1.26 -5.42
N ASP A 119 5.31 -1.23 -4.99
CA ASP A 119 5.86 -2.27 -4.12
C ASP A 119 6.16 -1.74 -2.69
N PRO A 120 5.15 -1.37 -1.87
CA PRO A 120 5.40 -1.08 -0.46
C PRO A 120 5.87 -2.33 0.28
N LYS A 121 6.81 -2.13 1.20
CA LYS A 121 7.33 -3.15 2.10
C LYS A 121 6.76 -2.93 3.49
N ILE A 122 6.19 -3.98 4.07
CA ILE A 122 5.71 -3.95 5.45
C ILE A 122 6.55 -4.89 6.29
N ARG A 123 7.08 -4.37 7.39
CA ARG A 123 7.89 -5.10 8.37
C ARG A 123 7.15 -5.16 9.70
N ASN A 124 6.97 -6.36 10.22
CA ASN A 124 6.47 -6.57 11.58
C ASN A 124 7.65 -6.91 12.47
N GLN A 125 7.77 -6.16 13.55
CA GLN A 125 8.84 -6.27 14.52
C GLN A 125 8.21 -6.21 15.92
N PRO A 126 7.40 -7.22 16.32
CA PRO A 126 6.87 -7.26 17.68
C PRO A 126 8.00 -7.15 18.71
N ASP A 127 7.74 -6.37 19.77
CA ASP A 127 8.63 -6.19 20.91
C ASP A 127 8.89 -7.51 21.66
#